data_AF-A0A6I7ZI40-F1
#
_entry.id   AF-A0A6I7ZI40-F1
#
_cell.length_a   1.000
_cell.length_b   1.000
_cell.length_c   1.000
_cell.angle_alpha   90.00
_cell.angle_beta   90.00
_cell.angle_gamma   90.00
#
_symmetry.space_group_name_H-M   'P 1'
#
loop_
_entity.id
_entity.type
_entity.pdbx_description
1 polymer ?
#
loop_
_entity_poly.entity_id
_entity_poly.type
_entity_poly.pdbx_seq_one_letter_code
_entity_poly.pdbx_strand_id
1 'polypeptide(L)'
;MVHKIQTIEHHKIISDFRLLSGLTVSIEDCANLTKELKKYGVEDYYISDYEGNSYLTRYVDYFIDGIPCLKYKKKYLIPLIFRDMPDTQKMFRDSYRWEAFFILLDWYLKYNPEKVIIQCKKKKRKMEVVDTAFLIFRLWEICDGAAFPIANLNNLSEFERWNQIFHLIDTGKSFKRTREFDATKVEDLTQLEAVITIIKMKYQAILQKQGYQV
;
A
#
# COMPACT_ATOMS: atom_id res chain seq x y z
N MET A 1 1.28 -25.02 10.83
CA MET A 1 1.56 -23.84 11.68
C MET A 1 1.74 -22.65 10.75
N VAL A 2 1.01 -21.55 10.98
CA VAL A 2 1.19 -20.30 10.20
C VAL A 2 2.49 -19.66 10.68
N HIS A 3 3.44 -19.42 9.77
CA HIS A 3 4.69 -18.74 10.08
C HIS A 3 4.40 -17.30 10.52
N LYS A 4 4.85 -16.91 11.71
CA LYS A 4 4.62 -15.55 12.22
C LYS A 4 5.79 -14.66 11.80
N ILE A 5 5.52 -13.70 10.94
CA ILE A 5 6.50 -12.70 10.52
C ILE A 5 6.84 -11.78 11.69
N GLN A 6 8.13 -11.59 11.95
CA GLN A 6 8.61 -10.64 12.95
C GLN A 6 9.21 -9.43 12.26
N THR A 7 8.67 -8.24 12.54
CA THR A 7 9.29 -6.99 12.11
C THR A 7 10.48 -6.68 13.00
N ILE A 8 11.58 -6.25 12.38
CA ILE A 8 12.79 -5.79 13.07
C ILE A 8 12.94 -4.28 12.91
N GLU A 9 13.50 -3.62 13.92
CA GLU A 9 13.80 -2.19 13.86
C GLU A 9 14.91 -1.92 12.84
N HIS A 10 14.68 -0.93 11.99
CA HIS A 10 15.65 -0.41 11.06
C HIS A 10 16.01 1.04 11.45
N HIS A 11 17.30 1.29 11.62
CA HIS A 11 17.82 2.60 12.00
C HIS A 11 18.83 3.06 10.95
N LYS A 12 18.61 4.23 10.38
CA LYS A 12 19.56 4.85 9.46
C LYS A 12 19.71 6.35 9.73
N ILE A 13 20.94 6.79 9.94
CA ILE A 13 21.25 8.22 10.06
C ILE A 13 21.16 8.84 8.65
N ILE A 14 20.24 9.77 8.46
CA ILE A 14 20.01 10.44 7.17
C ILE A 14 20.49 11.90 7.17
N SER A 15 20.82 12.45 8.34
CA SER A 15 21.62 13.67 8.54
C SER A 15 22.13 13.73 9.99
N ASP A 16 23.02 14.68 10.31
CA ASP A 16 23.57 14.92 11.66
C ASP A 16 22.50 15.07 12.76
N PHE A 17 21.23 15.31 12.38
CA PHE A 17 20.12 15.55 13.30
C PHE A 17 18.89 14.65 13.05
N ARG A 18 18.94 13.73 12.07
CA ARG A 18 17.78 12.90 11.72
C ARG A 18 18.13 11.42 11.62
N LEU A 19 17.54 10.66 12.51
CA LEU A 19 17.46 9.20 12.44
C LEU A 19 16.18 8.83 11.71
N LEU A 20 16.30 8.08 10.62
CA LEU A 20 15.19 7.35 10.03
C LEU A 20 15.02 6.06 10.83
N SER A 21 13.94 5.97 11.59
CA SER A 21 13.48 4.74 12.21
C SER A 21 12.33 4.15 11.41
N GLY A 22 12.37 2.84 11.22
CA GLY A 22 11.32 2.10 10.52
C GLY A 22 11.31 0.64 10.95
N LEU A 23 10.36 -0.10 10.39
CA LEU A 23 10.26 -1.54 10.55
C LEU A 23 10.62 -2.20 9.22
N THR A 24 11.41 -3.26 9.26
CA THR A 24 11.64 -4.14 8.12
C THR A 24 11.41 -5.59 8.53
N VAL A 25 11.61 -6.53 7.61
CA VAL A 25 11.48 -7.97 7.88
C VAL A 25 12.84 -8.65 7.76
N SER A 26 12.99 -9.80 8.39
CA SER A 26 14.19 -10.62 8.17
C SER A 26 14.25 -11.15 6.72
N ILE A 27 15.44 -11.58 6.27
CA ILE A 27 15.60 -12.23 4.95
C ILE A 27 14.78 -13.51 4.88
N GLU A 28 14.73 -14.28 5.97
CA GLU A 28 13.93 -15.50 6.08
C GLU A 28 12.43 -15.21 5.94
N ASP A 29 11.93 -14.19 6.64
CA ASP A 29 10.54 -13.75 6.52
C ASP A 29 10.22 -13.23 5.12
N CYS A 30 11.16 -12.53 4.48
CA CYS A 30 11.02 -12.08 3.10
C CYS A 30 10.90 -13.28 2.13
N ALA A 31 11.70 -14.32 2.32
CA ALA A 31 11.61 -15.55 1.53
C ALA A 31 10.27 -16.27 1.74
N ASN A 32 9.74 -16.27 2.97
CA ASN A 32 8.44 -16.86 3.28
C ASN A 32 7.29 -16.04 2.67
N LEU A 33 7.31 -14.71 2.83
CA LEU A 33 6.38 -13.79 2.18
C LEU A 33 6.37 -13.98 0.66
N THR A 34 7.55 -14.14 0.05
CA THR A 34 7.67 -14.37 -1.39
C THR A 34 6.85 -15.57 -1.83
N LYS A 35 6.91 -16.69 -1.08
CA LYS A 35 6.13 -17.90 -1.37
C LYS A 35 4.63 -17.66 -1.23
N GLU A 36 4.21 -17.01 -0.14
CA GLU A 36 2.80 -16.73 0.14
C GLU A 36 2.18 -15.80 -0.91
N LEU A 37 2.93 -14.80 -1.33
CA LEU A 37 2.46 -13.73 -2.21
C LEU A 37 2.62 -14.05 -3.71
N LYS A 38 3.14 -15.25 -4.06
CA LYS A 38 3.25 -15.69 -5.47
C LYS A 38 1.93 -15.60 -6.23
N LYS A 39 0.83 -15.95 -5.56
CA LYS A 39 -0.54 -15.89 -6.12
C LYS A 39 -0.95 -14.49 -6.60
N TYR A 40 -0.29 -13.44 -6.11
CA TYR A 40 -0.58 -12.06 -6.49
C TYR A 40 0.36 -11.52 -7.58
N GLY A 41 1.35 -12.31 -8.03
CA GLY A 41 2.33 -11.90 -9.04
C GLY A 41 3.71 -11.53 -8.49
N VAL A 42 3.99 -11.84 -7.21
CA VAL A 42 5.35 -11.80 -6.67
C VAL A 42 6.15 -12.98 -7.22
N GLU A 43 7.34 -12.70 -7.74
CA GLU A 43 8.16 -13.71 -8.41
C GLU A 43 9.29 -14.22 -7.53
N ASP A 44 9.94 -13.29 -6.82
CA ASP A 44 11.20 -13.51 -6.12
C ASP A 44 11.44 -12.40 -5.09
N TYR A 45 12.52 -12.48 -4.31
CA TYR A 45 12.98 -11.38 -3.45
C TYR A 45 14.45 -11.03 -3.69
N TYR A 46 14.79 -9.78 -3.39
CA TYR A 46 16.14 -9.26 -3.52
C TYR A 46 16.49 -8.42 -2.30
N ILE A 47 17.77 -8.37 -1.98
CA ILE A 47 18.30 -7.29 -1.15
C ILE A 47 18.71 -6.17 -2.10
N SER A 48 18.11 -5.00 -1.93
CA SER A 48 18.35 -3.87 -2.81
C SER A 48 18.45 -2.58 -2.01
N ASP A 49 19.28 -1.69 -2.53
CA ASP A 49 19.29 -0.31 -2.08
C ASP A 49 18.11 0.43 -2.68
N TYR A 50 17.64 1.46 -2.00
CA TYR A 50 16.52 2.30 -2.37
C TYR A 50 16.86 3.77 -2.09
N GLU A 51 16.65 4.64 -3.08
CA GLU A 51 16.88 6.08 -2.99
C GLU A 51 15.66 6.85 -3.52
N GLY A 52 15.29 7.94 -2.86
CA GLY A 52 14.33 8.91 -3.41
C GLY A 52 13.28 9.36 -2.42
N ASN A 53 12.59 10.44 -2.75
CA ASN A 53 11.50 10.98 -1.94
C ASN A 53 10.26 10.07 -2.02
N SER A 54 9.82 9.57 -0.86
CA SER A 54 8.63 8.74 -0.73
C SER A 54 7.88 9.05 0.56
N TYR A 55 6.70 8.45 0.68
CA TYR A 55 5.80 8.66 1.79
C TYR A 55 6.36 8.21 3.15
N LEU A 56 7.41 7.39 3.17
CA LEU A 56 8.10 6.97 4.39
C LEU A 56 8.70 8.17 5.15
N THR A 57 9.30 9.12 4.42
CA THR A 57 9.96 10.33 4.99
C THR A 57 9.23 11.64 4.65
N ARG A 58 8.20 11.56 3.79
CA ARG A 58 7.30 12.61 3.31
C ARG A 58 7.91 13.83 2.61
N TYR A 59 9.17 14.21 2.84
CA TYR A 59 9.72 15.48 2.29
C TYR A 59 11.24 15.51 2.07
N VAL A 60 11.96 14.42 2.31
CA VAL A 60 13.41 14.41 2.22
C VAL A 60 13.83 13.28 1.31
N ASP A 61 14.67 13.57 0.32
CA ASP A 61 15.36 12.51 -0.42
C ASP A 61 16.27 11.78 0.53
N TYR A 62 16.15 10.46 0.57
CA TYR A 62 16.94 9.61 1.44
C TYR A 62 17.41 8.40 0.66
N PHE A 63 18.45 7.77 1.18
CA PHE A 63 19.00 6.54 0.67
C PHE A 63 18.96 5.51 1.80
N ILE A 64 18.41 4.33 1.54
CA ILE A 64 18.53 3.17 2.41
C ILE A 64 19.21 2.05 1.63
N ASP A 65 20.21 1.46 2.23
CA ASP A 65 20.97 0.34 1.70
C ASP A 65 20.45 -0.98 2.26
N GLY A 66 20.54 -2.04 1.44
CA GLY A 66 20.39 -3.40 1.91
C GLY A 66 19.01 -3.79 2.46
N ILE A 67 17.90 -3.28 1.89
CA ILE A 67 16.56 -3.65 2.34
C ILE A 67 16.05 -4.89 1.57
N PRO A 68 15.35 -5.82 2.24
CA PRO A 68 14.54 -6.83 1.57
C PRO A 68 13.44 -6.21 0.70
N CYS A 69 13.37 -6.64 -0.56
CA CYS A 69 12.40 -6.18 -1.55
C CYS A 69 11.74 -7.39 -2.23
N LEU A 70 10.45 -7.32 -2.49
CA LEU A 70 9.76 -8.29 -3.35
C LEU A 70 9.86 -7.84 -4.81
N LYS A 71 10.19 -8.76 -5.72
CA LYS A 71 10.09 -8.55 -7.16
C LYS A 71 8.67 -8.85 -7.62
N TYR A 72 8.07 -7.87 -8.25
CA TYR A 72 6.69 -7.89 -8.67
C TYR A 72 6.57 -7.62 -10.18
N LYS A 73 5.88 -8.52 -10.90
CA LYS A 73 5.60 -8.43 -12.34
C LYS A 73 6.80 -7.98 -13.19
N LYS A 74 7.98 -8.55 -12.92
CA LYS A 74 9.29 -8.35 -13.58
C LYS A 74 9.89 -6.94 -13.53
N LYS A 75 9.08 -5.90 -13.35
CA LYS A 75 9.47 -4.50 -13.49
C LYS A 75 9.54 -3.74 -12.17
N TYR A 76 8.87 -4.26 -11.13
CA TYR A 76 8.69 -3.53 -9.88
C TYR A 76 9.43 -4.18 -8.72
N LEU A 77 9.98 -3.34 -7.84
CA LEU A 77 10.50 -3.73 -6.53
C LEU A 77 9.61 -3.12 -5.45
N ILE A 78 9.07 -3.96 -4.58
CA ILE A 78 8.29 -3.54 -3.42
C ILE A 78 9.20 -3.63 -2.20
N PRO A 79 9.75 -2.50 -1.71
CA PRO A 79 10.62 -2.51 -0.55
C PRO A 79 9.80 -2.83 0.71
N LEU A 80 10.30 -3.78 1.50
CA LEU A 80 9.71 -4.19 2.78
C LEU A 80 10.29 -3.36 3.92
N ILE A 81 10.14 -2.05 3.79
CA ILE A 81 10.45 -1.05 4.81
C ILE A 81 9.20 -0.24 5.08
N PHE A 82 8.92 -0.05 6.35
CA PHE A 82 7.65 0.46 6.82
C PHE A 82 7.88 1.50 7.91
N ARG A 83 6.90 2.38 8.13
CA ARG A 83 6.89 3.22 9.32
C ARG A 83 6.52 2.35 10.52
N ASP A 84 7.08 2.66 11.68
CA ASP A 84 6.64 2.03 12.92
C ASP A 84 5.29 2.63 13.35
N MET A 85 4.21 2.02 12.85
CA MET A 85 2.85 2.46 13.07
C MET A 85 1.91 1.24 13.19
N PRO A 86 0.78 1.37 13.91
CA PRO A 86 -0.16 0.24 14.08
C PRO A 86 -0.69 -0.36 12.77
N ASP A 87 -0.85 0.44 11.72
CA ASP A 87 -1.29 0.00 10.38
C ASP A 87 -0.26 -0.92 9.70
N THR A 88 1.04 -0.67 9.87
CA THR A 88 2.10 -1.59 9.43
C THR A 88 1.95 -2.94 10.10
N GLN A 89 1.73 -2.96 11.42
CA GLN A 89 1.57 -4.20 12.17
C GLN A 89 0.34 -5.00 11.72
N LYS A 90 -0.73 -4.32 11.30
CA LYS A 90 -1.92 -4.98 10.73
C LYS A 90 -1.63 -5.72 9.43
N MET A 91 -0.67 -5.28 8.62
CA MET A 91 -0.26 -5.99 7.38
C MET A 91 0.15 -7.44 7.64
N PHE A 92 0.72 -7.72 8.82
CA PHE A 92 1.19 -9.06 9.20
C PHE A 92 0.23 -9.83 10.12
N ARG A 93 -0.86 -9.19 10.57
CA ARG A 93 -1.86 -9.79 11.46
C ARG A 93 -3.16 -10.12 10.76
N ASP A 94 -3.57 -9.27 9.82
CA ASP A 94 -4.83 -9.40 9.10
C ASP A 94 -4.57 -10.01 7.71
N SER A 95 -5.04 -11.24 7.52
CA SER A 95 -4.78 -12.06 6.32
C SER A 95 -5.17 -11.39 4.99
N TYR A 96 -6.20 -10.54 4.99
CA TYR A 96 -6.68 -9.87 3.79
C TYR A 96 -5.82 -8.67 3.35
N ARG A 97 -4.95 -8.14 4.22
CA ARG A 97 -4.25 -6.87 3.99
C ARG A 97 -3.27 -6.94 2.82
N TRP A 98 -2.55 -8.04 2.66
CA TRP A 98 -1.63 -8.22 1.53
C TRP A 98 -2.37 -8.36 0.20
N GLU A 99 -3.48 -9.09 0.18
CA GLU A 99 -4.31 -9.18 -1.02
C GLU A 99 -4.88 -7.81 -1.41
N ALA A 100 -5.41 -7.07 -0.43
CA ALA A 100 -5.87 -5.70 -0.61
C ALA A 100 -4.74 -4.77 -1.11
N PHE A 101 -3.52 -4.96 -0.62
CA PHE A 101 -2.34 -4.23 -1.09
C PHE A 101 -2.10 -4.44 -2.57
N PHE A 102 -2.13 -5.68 -3.06
CA PHE A 102 -1.90 -5.96 -4.47
C PHE A 102 -3.05 -5.50 -5.36
N ILE A 103 -4.30 -5.60 -4.91
CA ILE A 103 -5.46 -5.02 -5.62
C ILE A 103 -5.27 -3.51 -5.81
N LEU A 104 -4.89 -2.82 -4.73
CA LEU A 104 -4.68 -1.37 -4.76
C LEU A 104 -3.46 -0.99 -5.62
N LEU A 105 -2.34 -1.70 -5.46
CA LEU A 105 -1.13 -1.50 -6.25
C LEU A 105 -1.43 -1.66 -7.75
N ASP A 106 -2.14 -2.71 -8.14
CA ASP A 106 -2.47 -2.96 -9.53
C ASP A 106 -3.34 -1.88 -10.14
N TRP A 107 -4.29 -1.35 -9.38
CA TRP A 107 -5.09 -0.22 -9.82
C TRP A 107 -4.21 1.01 -10.08
N TYR A 108 -3.34 1.38 -9.13
CA TYR A 108 -2.43 2.51 -9.30
C TYR A 108 -1.45 2.31 -10.45
N LEU A 109 -0.83 1.14 -10.58
CA LEU A 109 0.12 0.87 -11.68
C LEU A 109 -0.54 1.00 -13.05
N LYS A 110 -1.85 0.72 -13.15
CA LYS A 110 -2.61 0.82 -14.40
C LYS A 110 -3.01 2.26 -14.74
N TYR A 111 -3.48 3.03 -13.78
CA TYR A 111 -4.10 4.33 -14.04
C TYR A 111 -3.29 5.54 -13.56
N ASN A 112 -2.51 5.39 -12.48
CA ASN A 112 -1.76 6.48 -11.86
C ASN A 112 -0.43 6.00 -11.25
N PRO A 113 0.50 5.48 -12.07
CA PRO A 113 1.73 4.86 -11.59
C PRO A 113 2.64 5.89 -10.89
N GLU A 114 2.60 7.15 -11.28
CA GLU A 114 3.45 8.21 -10.72
C GLU A 114 3.26 8.47 -9.22
N LYS A 115 2.10 8.08 -8.66
CA LYS A 115 1.83 8.20 -7.21
C LYS A 115 2.39 7.06 -6.39
N VAL A 116 2.54 5.88 -6.98
CA VAL A 116 3.02 4.68 -6.29
C VAL A 116 4.45 4.33 -6.67
N ILE A 117 5.06 4.99 -7.64
CA ILE A 117 6.46 4.80 -8.01
C ILE A 117 7.32 5.92 -7.44
N ILE A 118 8.34 5.53 -6.70
CA ILE A 118 9.26 6.48 -6.06
C ILE A 118 10.13 7.14 -7.12
N GLN A 119 10.09 8.47 -7.17
CA GLN A 119 10.89 9.24 -8.11
C GLN A 119 12.35 9.27 -7.67
N CYS A 120 13.18 8.46 -8.33
CA CYS A 120 14.62 8.45 -8.14
C CYS A 120 15.28 9.56 -8.98
N LYS A 121 16.05 10.46 -8.35
CA LYS A 121 16.87 11.44 -9.08
C LYS A 121 17.92 10.79 -9.99
N LYS A 122 18.39 9.58 -9.63
CA LYS A 122 19.35 8.80 -10.44
C LYS A 122 18.60 7.77 -11.30
N LYS A 123 18.41 8.07 -12.59
CA LYS A 123 17.71 7.26 -13.61
C LYS A 123 18.34 5.89 -13.95
N LYS A 124 19.28 5.36 -13.17
CA LYS A 124 20.08 4.17 -13.55
C LYS A 124 19.49 2.81 -13.12
N ARG A 125 18.25 2.74 -12.63
CA ARG A 125 17.67 1.48 -12.14
C ARG A 125 16.92 0.74 -13.25
N LYS A 126 17.15 -0.58 -13.35
CA LYS A 126 16.44 -1.48 -14.28
C LYS A 126 14.98 -1.74 -13.86
N MET A 127 14.64 -1.49 -12.60
CA MET A 127 13.34 -1.74 -12.01
C MET A 127 12.81 -0.47 -11.31
N GLU A 128 11.50 -0.29 -11.35
CA GLU A 128 10.79 0.80 -10.68
C GLU A 128 10.53 0.41 -9.22
N VAL A 129 10.68 1.33 -8.28
CA VAL A 129 10.50 1.06 -6.84
C VAL A 129 9.14 1.57 -6.40
N VAL A 130 8.37 0.70 -5.75
CA VAL A 130 7.04 1.01 -5.23
C VAL A 130 7.15 1.77 -3.90
N ASP A 131 6.34 2.80 -3.73
CA ASP A 131 6.13 3.50 -2.47
C ASP A 131 5.19 2.69 -1.56
N THR A 132 5.78 1.68 -0.90
CA THR A 132 5.06 0.80 0.01
C THR A 132 4.40 1.57 1.15
N ALA A 133 5.03 2.65 1.64
CA ALA A 133 4.51 3.46 2.74
C ALA A 133 3.25 4.24 2.32
N PHE A 134 3.22 4.75 1.07
CA PHE A 134 2.02 5.37 0.52
C PHE A 134 0.87 4.36 0.43
N LEU A 135 1.14 3.16 -0.12
CA LEU A 135 0.10 2.14 -0.28
C LEU A 135 -0.47 1.65 1.05
N ILE A 136 0.37 1.45 2.07
CA ILE A 136 -0.10 1.08 3.41
C ILE A 136 -0.96 2.20 4.02
N PHE A 137 -0.56 3.46 3.85
CA PHE A 137 -1.36 4.59 4.28
C PHE A 137 -2.73 4.62 3.58
N ARG A 138 -2.75 4.43 2.25
CA ARG A 138 -3.99 4.37 1.46
C ARG A 138 -4.87 3.20 1.88
N LEU A 139 -4.29 2.03 2.16
CA LEU A 139 -5.02 0.90 2.71
C LEU A 139 -5.60 1.19 4.08
N TRP A 140 -4.88 1.90 4.95
CA TRP A 140 -5.41 2.33 6.24
C TRP A 140 -6.62 3.27 6.06
N GLU A 141 -6.56 4.25 5.15
CA GLU A 141 -7.70 5.13 4.86
C GLU A 141 -8.93 4.34 4.40
N ILE A 142 -8.75 3.33 3.53
CA ILE A 142 -9.84 2.47 3.05
C ILE A 142 -10.37 1.57 4.17
N CYS A 143 -9.48 0.77 4.78
CA CYS A 143 -9.87 -0.28 5.71
C CYS A 143 -10.31 0.28 7.05
N ASP A 144 -9.60 1.25 7.60
CA ASP A 144 -9.80 1.74 8.96
C ASP A 144 -10.57 3.06 9.00
N GLY A 145 -10.44 3.93 7.99
CA GLY A 145 -11.17 5.19 7.90
C GLY A 145 -12.55 5.07 7.25
N ALA A 146 -12.62 4.48 6.06
CA ALA A 146 -13.80 4.56 5.20
C ALA A 146 -14.73 3.33 5.23
N ALA A 147 -14.23 2.17 5.66
CA ALA A 147 -15.00 0.92 5.61
C ALA A 147 -16.36 1.01 6.32
N PHE A 148 -16.39 1.60 7.52
CA PHE A 148 -17.63 1.74 8.29
C PHE A 148 -18.65 2.67 7.64
N PRO A 149 -18.33 3.93 7.29
CA PRO A 149 -19.31 4.79 6.63
C PRO A 149 -19.79 4.20 5.29
N ILE A 150 -18.88 3.66 4.46
CA ILE A 150 -19.24 3.10 3.15
C ILE A 150 -20.18 1.89 3.29
N ALA A 151 -19.99 1.03 4.30
CA ALA A 151 -20.87 -0.10 4.53
C ALA A 151 -22.33 0.28 4.84
N ASN A 152 -22.58 1.54 5.22
CA ASN A 152 -23.91 2.05 5.52
C ASN A 152 -24.54 2.87 4.37
N LEU A 153 -23.84 3.01 3.24
CA LEU A 153 -24.36 3.71 2.06
C LEU A 153 -25.10 2.74 1.16
N ASN A 154 -26.26 3.16 0.65
CA ASN A 154 -27.19 2.26 -0.05
C ASN A 154 -27.17 2.44 -1.56
N ASN A 155 -26.56 3.51 -2.07
CA ASN A 155 -26.54 3.84 -3.48
C ASN A 155 -25.34 4.72 -3.84
N LEU A 156 -25.10 4.85 -5.14
CA LEU A 156 -23.98 5.63 -5.68
C LEU A 156 -24.07 7.11 -5.30
N SER A 157 -25.27 7.70 -5.27
CA SER A 157 -25.44 9.12 -4.94
C SER A 157 -25.08 9.46 -3.49
N GLU A 158 -25.37 8.55 -2.54
CA GLU A 158 -24.89 8.67 -1.16
C GLU A 158 -23.36 8.60 -1.07
N PHE A 159 -22.75 7.71 -1.86
CA PHE A 159 -21.29 7.62 -1.97
C PHE A 159 -20.68 8.89 -2.57
N GLU A 160 -21.25 9.44 -3.64
CA GLU A 160 -20.75 10.67 -4.27
C GLU A 160 -20.72 11.84 -3.29
N ARG A 161 -21.80 12.05 -2.54
CA ARG A 161 -21.88 13.11 -1.51
C ARG A 161 -20.87 12.89 -0.38
N TRP A 162 -20.72 11.65 0.07
CA TRP A 162 -19.73 11.32 1.10
C TRP A 162 -18.30 11.56 0.58
N ASN A 163 -18.00 11.09 -0.63
CA ASN A 163 -16.68 11.19 -1.24
C ASN A 163 -16.31 12.64 -1.61
N GLN A 164 -17.28 13.52 -1.88
CA GLN A 164 -17.03 14.96 -2.05
C GLN A 164 -16.42 15.62 -0.80
N ILE A 165 -16.68 15.09 0.40
CA ILE A 165 -16.15 15.62 1.66
C ILE A 165 -14.84 14.92 2.03
N PHE A 166 -14.82 13.58 1.94
CA PHE A 166 -13.72 12.78 2.47
C PHE A 166 -12.63 12.44 1.44
N HIS A 167 -12.90 12.65 0.14
CA HIS A 167 -11.95 12.46 -0.95
C HIS A 167 -11.23 11.10 -0.93
N LEU A 168 -11.98 10.02 -0.69
CA LEU A 168 -11.42 8.67 -0.66
C LEU A 168 -10.98 8.22 -2.05
N ILE A 169 -11.78 8.46 -3.09
CA ILE A 169 -11.35 8.21 -4.47
C ILE A 169 -10.29 9.25 -4.81
N ASP A 170 -9.14 8.76 -5.26
CA ASP A 170 -8.02 9.59 -5.62
C ASP A 170 -8.17 10.07 -7.07
N THR A 171 -9.04 11.06 -7.24
CA THR A 171 -9.35 11.72 -8.50
C THR A 171 -8.26 12.69 -8.99
N GLY A 172 -7.11 12.72 -8.29
CA GLY A 172 -6.00 13.62 -8.54
C GLY A 172 -6.23 15.06 -8.09
N LYS A 173 -5.13 15.82 -7.96
CA LYS A 173 -5.16 17.26 -7.69
C LYS A 173 -4.93 18.02 -9.00
N SER A 174 -5.81 18.95 -9.32
CA SER A 174 -5.41 20.10 -10.15
C SER A 174 -4.90 21.21 -9.22
N PHE A 175 -3.97 22.04 -9.68
CA PHE A 175 -3.41 23.17 -8.92
C PHE A 175 -4.45 24.15 -8.33
N LYS A 176 -5.73 24.06 -8.74
CA LYS A 176 -6.80 24.98 -8.32
C LYS A 176 -7.97 24.31 -7.59
N ARG A 177 -8.23 23.00 -7.77
CA ARG A 177 -9.34 22.25 -7.12
C ARG A 177 -9.06 20.74 -7.08
N THR A 178 -9.52 20.07 -6.03
CA THR A 178 -9.71 18.61 -6.00
C THR A 178 -10.75 18.27 -7.07
N ARG A 179 -10.44 17.32 -7.95
CA ARG A 179 -11.42 16.88 -8.96
C ARG A 179 -12.50 16.07 -8.24
N GLU A 180 -13.76 16.24 -8.58
CA GLU A 180 -14.81 15.40 -8.00
C GLU A 180 -14.83 14.03 -8.68
N PHE A 181 -15.33 13.03 -7.96
CA PHE A 181 -15.57 11.69 -8.50
C PHE A 181 -16.54 11.79 -9.68
N ASP A 182 -16.24 11.07 -10.74
CA ASP A 182 -17.01 11.06 -11.97
C ASP A 182 -17.38 9.62 -12.33
N ALA A 183 -18.65 9.25 -12.09
CA ALA A 183 -19.19 7.94 -12.40
C ALA A 183 -19.14 7.56 -13.89
N THR A 184 -18.80 8.50 -14.79
CA THR A 184 -18.62 8.21 -16.22
C THR A 184 -17.16 7.88 -16.57
N LYS A 185 -16.22 8.15 -15.66
CA LYS A 185 -14.81 7.81 -15.84
C LYS A 185 -14.52 6.40 -15.37
N VAL A 186 -13.96 5.62 -16.28
CA VAL A 186 -13.53 4.23 -16.00
C VAL A 186 -12.51 4.18 -14.87
N GLU A 187 -11.59 5.13 -14.79
CA GLU A 187 -10.60 5.22 -13.70
C GLU A 187 -11.28 5.32 -12.34
N ASP A 188 -12.13 6.34 -12.13
CA ASP A 188 -12.86 6.58 -10.89
C ASP A 188 -13.76 5.40 -10.51
N LEU A 189 -14.52 4.85 -11.46
CA LEU A 189 -15.39 3.69 -11.22
C LEU A 189 -14.59 2.44 -10.81
N THR A 190 -13.51 2.14 -11.52
CA THR A 190 -12.69 0.96 -11.18
C THR A 190 -11.91 1.16 -9.89
N GLN A 191 -11.64 2.40 -9.49
CA GLN A 191 -11.08 2.68 -8.17
C GLN A 191 -12.11 2.40 -7.08
N LEU A 192 -13.35 2.85 -7.28
CA LEU A 192 -14.45 2.57 -6.37
C LEU A 192 -14.68 1.06 -6.24
N GLU A 193 -14.63 0.33 -7.34
CA GLU A 193 -14.73 -1.14 -7.34
C GLU A 193 -13.60 -1.78 -6.50
N ALA A 194 -12.35 -1.34 -6.67
CA ALA A 194 -11.22 -1.81 -5.87
C ALA A 194 -11.42 -1.49 -4.37
N VAL A 195 -11.86 -0.27 -4.04
CA VAL A 195 -12.15 0.16 -2.66
C VAL A 195 -13.25 -0.71 -2.03
N ILE A 196 -14.38 -0.90 -2.72
CA ILE A 196 -15.49 -1.72 -2.23
C ILE A 196 -15.04 -3.17 -2.05
N THR A 197 -14.24 -3.71 -2.97
CA THR A 197 -13.68 -5.06 -2.88
C THR A 197 -12.83 -5.21 -1.61
N ILE A 198 -11.93 -4.27 -1.34
CA ILE A 198 -11.09 -4.26 -0.14
C ILE A 198 -11.95 -4.18 1.14
N ILE A 199 -12.98 -3.34 1.15
CA ILE A 199 -13.90 -3.21 2.30
C ILE A 199 -14.65 -4.52 2.55
N LYS A 200 -15.15 -5.18 1.50
CA LYS A 200 -15.80 -6.50 1.62
C LYS A 200 -14.86 -7.53 2.22
N MET A 201 -13.61 -7.58 1.76
CA MET A 201 -12.59 -8.50 2.31
C MET A 201 -12.34 -8.27 3.80
N LYS A 202 -12.29 -7.01 4.25
CA LYS A 202 -12.19 -6.69 5.69
C LYS A 202 -13.35 -7.29 6.47
N TYR A 203 -14.59 -7.04 6.04
CA TYR A 203 -15.78 -7.52 6.75
C TYR A 203 -15.88 -9.05 6.72
N GLN A 204 -15.56 -9.68 5.60
CA GLN A 204 -15.48 -11.13 5.50
C GLN A 204 -14.45 -11.71 6.49
N ALA A 205 -13.27 -11.11 6.59
CA ALA A 205 -12.25 -11.53 7.55
C ALA A 205 -12.72 -11.36 9.02
N ILE A 206 -13.49 -10.31 9.34
CA ILE A 206 -14.08 -10.11 10.67
C ILE A 206 -15.09 -11.21 10.98
N LEU A 207 -15.99 -11.51 10.04
CA LEU A 207 -17.01 -12.55 10.20
C LEU A 207 -16.37 -13.93 10.37
N GLN A 208 -15.36 -14.26 9.56
CA GLN A 208 -14.61 -15.51 9.70
C GLN A 208 -13.91 -15.63 11.07
N LYS A 209 -13.33 -14.53 11.60
CA LYS A 209 -12.74 -14.51 12.95
C LYS A 209 -13.79 -14.73 14.06
N GLN A 210 -15.04 -14.37 13.81
CA GLN A 210 -16.17 -14.59 14.73
C GLN A 210 -16.80 -15.99 14.57
N GLY A 211 -16.29 -16.83 13.67
CA GLY A 211 -16.77 -18.20 13.47
C GLY A 211 -17.90 -18.33 12.44
N TYR A 212 -18.24 -17.28 11.71
CA TYR A 212 -19.20 -17.36 10.61
C TYR A 212 -18.57 -18.02 9.39
N GLN A 213 -19.31 -18.92 8.73
CA GLN A 213 -18.99 -19.40 7.40
C GLN A 213 -19.46 -18.36 6.38
N VAL A 214 -18.53 -17.87 5.55
CA VAL A 214 -18.77 -16.79 4.56
C VAL A 214 -18.31 -17.26 3.19
#